data_AF-A0A7J4FUP8-F1
#
_entry.id   AF-A0A7J4FUP8-F1
#
_cell.length_a   1.000
_cell.length_b   1.000
_cell.length_c   1.000
_cell.angle_alpha   90.00
_cell.angle_beta   90.00
_cell.angle_gamma   90.00
#
_symmetry.space_group_name_H-M   'P 1'
#
loop_
_entity.id
_entity.type
_entity.pdbx_description
1 polymer ?
#
loop_
_entity_poly.entity_id
_entity_poly.type
_entity_poly.pdbx_seq_one_letter_code
_entity_poly.pdbx_strand_id
1 'polypeptide(L)'
;MRVLCCCNVNIDSVCAISGAKITDYIERNGLGAKIEHLIKNPPETISEISDLLALLLRHMERGIGGEFLVETSDAVPEPVILSLMKEEPVLRLGGNAGIAADVLSNLGASLVIPNVACPSSRQADLFSGDVIRIPAYKNSKLILLKPKDAVGCKEDALHHVFDFKKGDKVTLRARTISAPKNNRIIATYDPKNISLYMDDAFRDYSLSHIKEIDGALISGFHLLRNTYPDGSTYIDCLQPILEHFRRWKSANPDLRIHFELGDFLDSGITDFVISSISDIVDSIGMNEEEFLGDDADISARNIIERSVRSIDGLGISRLCIHTRDFIVSVFDPAYIDARSEIEALNFGASASGALAMSGHVDIGSANDAIESLPQSDAGVRECSMVQEHFHGERIGSGVYLQLNGYLVCVVPSLSCESPVTTVGMGDTMTAGVFLRELEHRPT
;
A
#
# COMPACT_ATOMS: atom_id res chain seq x y z
N MET A 1 -6.84 -20.73 -1.40
CA MET A 1 -7.48 -19.57 -2.05
C MET A 1 -6.67 -19.12 -3.26
N ARG A 2 -7.35 -18.90 -4.38
CA ARG A 2 -6.81 -18.38 -5.65
C ARG A 2 -7.16 -16.90 -5.72
N VAL A 3 -6.15 -16.03 -5.71
CA VAL A 3 -6.34 -14.59 -5.53
C VAL A 3 -5.71 -13.80 -6.67
N LEU A 4 -6.44 -12.79 -7.16
CA LEU A 4 -5.89 -11.77 -8.06
C LEU A 4 -5.41 -10.56 -7.24
N CYS A 5 -4.28 -9.95 -7.62
CA CYS A 5 -3.81 -8.70 -7.03
C CYS A 5 -3.65 -7.64 -8.12
N CYS A 6 -4.20 -6.45 -7.93
CA CYS A 6 -4.10 -5.35 -8.90
C CYS A 6 -4.00 -4.00 -8.16
N CYS A 7 -3.44 -2.92 -8.69
CA CYS A 7 -2.81 -2.85 -9.99
C CYS A 7 -1.35 -2.41 -9.95
N ASN A 8 -0.85 -1.88 -8.82
CA ASN A 8 0.52 -1.38 -8.71
C ASN A 8 1.51 -2.42 -8.17
N VAL A 9 2.53 -2.71 -8.97
CA VAL A 9 3.72 -3.47 -8.56
C VAL A 9 4.95 -2.73 -9.06
N ASN A 10 5.83 -2.37 -8.14
CA ASN A 10 7.03 -1.58 -8.44
C ASN A 10 8.23 -2.09 -7.61
N ILE A 11 9.36 -1.39 -7.71
CA ILE A 11 10.55 -1.60 -6.92
C ILE A 11 10.79 -0.34 -6.07
N ASP A 12 10.75 -0.50 -4.75
CA ASP A 12 11.21 0.54 -3.84
C ASP A 12 12.73 0.43 -3.68
N SER A 13 13.44 1.44 -4.16
CA SER A 13 14.88 1.61 -3.97
C SER A 13 15.12 2.48 -2.75
N VAL A 14 15.32 1.86 -1.58
CA VAL A 14 15.51 2.56 -0.31
C VAL A 14 16.94 3.09 -0.21
N CYS A 15 17.04 4.41 -0.16
CA CYS A 15 18.23 5.22 -0.34
C CYS A 15 18.57 5.96 0.96
N ALA A 16 19.57 5.49 1.72
CA ALA A 16 20.04 6.17 2.93
C ALA A 16 20.91 7.38 2.57
N ILE A 17 20.41 8.60 2.84
CA ILE A 17 21.09 9.81 2.38
C ILE A 17 22.44 10.04 3.08
N SER A 18 23.44 10.52 2.33
CA SER A 18 24.70 11.01 2.88
C SER A 18 24.82 12.52 2.73
N GLY A 19 24.66 13.24 3.84
CA GLY A 19 24.74 14.69 3.83
C GLY A 19 26.07 15.23 3.32
N ALA A 20 27.17 14.53 3.58
CA ALA A 20 28.49 14.86 3.06
C ALA A 20 28.58 14.65 1.54
N LYS A 21 28.12 13.51 1.01
CA LYS A 21 28.15 13.25 -0.44
C LYS A 21 27.23 14.21 -1.21
N ILE A 22 26.08 14.54 -0.64
CA ILE A 22 25.16 15.55 -1.21
C ILE A 22 25.83 16.93 -1.23
N THR A 23 26.46 17.35 -0.13
CA THR A 23 27.21 18.62 -0.05
C THR A 23 28.29 18.67 -1.13
N ASP A 24 29.14 17.64 -1.19
CA ASP A 24 30.20 17.53 -2.19
C ASP A 24 29.67 17.58 -3.63
N TYR A 25 28.56 16.89 -3.91
CA TYR A 25 27.94 16.89 -5.24
C TYR A 25 27.42 18.27 -5.63
N ILE A 26 26.75 18.97 -4.70
CA ILE A 26 26.24 20.33 -4.92
C ILE A 26 27.38 21.30 -5.23
N GLU A 27 28.48 21.23 -4.49
CA GLU A 27 29.65 22.10 -4.65
C GLU A 27 30.39 21.83 -5.96
N ARG A 28 30.70 20.55 -6.25
CA ARG A 28 31.44 20.16 -7.46
C ARG A 28 30.72 20.52 -8.76
N ASN A 29 29.38 20.54 -8.74
CA ASN A 29 28.55 20.86 -9.90
C ASN A 29 28.04 22.32 -9.90
N GLY A 30 28.43 23.15 -8.92
CA GLY A 30 28.00 24.55 -8.87
C GLY A 30 26.50 24.77 -8.69
N LEU A 31 25.77 23.80 -8.12
CA LEU A 31 24.30 23.80 -8.05
C LEU A 31 23.72 24.66 -6.93
N GLY A 32 24.56 25.16 -6.01
CA GLY A 32 24.10 25.76 -4.75
C GLY A 32 23.13 26.95 -4.91
N ALA A 33 23.38 27.86 -5.87
CA ALA A 33 22.48 29.00 -6.09
C ALA A 33 21.12 28.58 -6.69
N LYS A 34 21.14 27.59 -7.59
CA LYS A 34 19.94 27.04 -8.22
C LYS A 34 19.06 26.33 -7.20
N ILE A 35 19.66 25.44 -6.39
CA ILE A 35 18.95 24.71 -5.33
C ILE A 35 18.38 25.67 -4.29
N GLU A 36 19.11 26.72 -3.89
CA GLU A 36 18.59 27.73 -2.96
C GLU A 36 17.36 28.48 -3.51
N HIS A 37 17.32 28.73 -4.83
CA HIS A 37 16.15 29.30 -5.49
C HIS A 37 14.97 28.32 -5.51
N LEU A 38 15.23 27.06 -5.88
CA LEU A 38 14.20 26.01 -5.95
C LEU A 38 13.63 25.64 -4.58
N ILE A 39 14.39 25.71 -3.48
CA ILE A 39 13.84 25.49 -2.13
C ILE A 39 12.72 26.51 -1.82
N LYS A 40 12.90 27.76 -2.27
CA LYS A 40 11.92 28.86 -2.08
C LYS A 40 10.72 28.71 -3.03
N ASN A 41 10.98 28.24 -4.26
CA ASN A 41 9.97 28.00 -5.29
C ASN A 41 10.04 26.52 -5.71
N PRO A 42 9.47 25.61 -4.89
CA PRO A 42 9.61 24.18 -5.11
C PRO A 42 8.94 23.80 -6.43
N PRO A 43 9.56 22.93 -7.24
CA PRO A 43 8.90 22.41 -8.41
C PRO A 43 7.80 21.43 -8.01
N GLU A 44 6.79 21.27 -8.87
CA GLU A 44 5.73 20.27 -8.70
C GLU A 44 6.17 18.87 -9.16
N THR A 45 7.10 18.81 -10.11
CA THR A 45 7.67 17.60 -10.71
C THR A 45 9.21 17.66 -10.71
N ILE A 46 9.86 16.50 -10.78
CA ILE A 46 11.31 16.37 -10.86
C ILE A 46 11.67 16.21 -12.34
N SER A 47 12.18 17.28 -12.94
CA SER A 47 12.67 17.30 -14.32
C SER A 47 14.19 17.10 -14.40
N GLU A 48 14.89 17.31 -13.29
CA GLU A 48 16.34 17.17 -13.18
C GLU A 48 16.82 16.97 -11.73
N ILE A 49 18.09 16.61 -11.56
CA ILE A 49 18.68 16.34 -10.23
C ILE A 49 18.59 17.51 -9.25
N SER A 50 18.62 18.77 -9.73
CA SER A 50 18.51 19.93 -8.84
C SER A 50 17.11 20.07 -8.23
N ASP A 51 16.07 19.61 -8.93
CA ASP A 51 14.70 19.59 -8.42
C ASP A 51 14.58 18.60 -7.27
N LEU A 52 15.07 17.38 -7.48
CA LEU A 52 15.13 16.34 -6.45
C LEU A 52 15.89 16.82 -5.21
N LEU A 53 17.08 17.40 -5.39
CA LEU A 53 17.88 17.89 -4.27
C LEU A 53 17.19 19.05 -3.53
N ALA A 54 16.53 19.96 -4.24
CA ALA A 54 15.80 21.05 -3.60
C ALA A 54 14.61 20.54 -2.77
N LEU A 55 13.83 19.60 -3.32
CA LEU A 55 12.74 18.95 -2.62
C LEU A 55 13.24 18.17 -1.39
N LEU A 56 14.28 17.36 -1.55
CA LEU A 56 14.92 16.62 -0.46
C LEU A 56 15.33 17.55 0.69
N LEU A 57 16.05 18.63 0.38
CA LEU A 57 16.55 19.55 1.40
C LEU A 57 15.43 20.33 2.10
N ARG A 58 14.40 20.74 1.35
CA ARG A 58 13.22 21.40 1.91
C ARG A 58 12.45 20.47 2.85
N HIS A 59 12.26 19.21 2.46
CA HIS A 59 11.56 18.20 3.25
C HIS A 59 12.38 17.79 4.47
N MET A 60 13.69 17.65 4.32
CA MET A 60 14.62 17.45 5.42
C MET A 60 14.53 18.58 6.44
N GLU A 61 14.57 19.84 6.01
CA GLU A 61 14.47 21.01 6.89
C GLU A 61 13.17 21.03 7.72
N ARG A 62 12.05 20.70 7.08
CA ARG A 62 10.72 20.69 7.71
C ARG A 62 10.45 19.39 8.49
N GLY A 63 11.24 18.36 8.24
CA GLY A 63 11.04 17.01 8.75
C GLY A 63 9.80 16.30 8.19
N ILE A 64 9.26 16.72 7.05
CA ILE A 64 8.03 16.16 6.47
C ILE A 64 8.34 15.20 5.32
N GLY A 65 7.42 14.28 5.05
CA GLY A 65 7.53 13.37 3.93
C GLY A 65 6.93 13.94 2.65
N GLY A 66 7.00 13.20 1.56
CA GLY A 66 6.32 13.54 0.31
C GLY A 66 6.73 12.63 -0.85
N GLU A 67 5.85 12.47 -1.82
CA GLU A 67 6.12 11.75 -3.06
C GLU A 67 6.08 12.72 -4.24
N PHE A 68 7.05 12.60 -5.14
CA PHE A 68 7.26 13.49 -6.26
C PHE A 68 7.50 12.71 -7.53
N LEU A 69 6.79 13.11 -8.58
CA LEU A 69 6.91 12.47 -9.88
C LEU A 69 8.17 12.92 -10.58
N VAL A 70 8.86 11.97 -11.19
CA VAL A 70 9.98 12.19 -12.09
C VAL A 70 9.42 12.22 -13.51
N GLU A 71 9.74 13.27 -14.28
CA GLU A 71 9.15 13.46 -15.60
C GLU A 71 9.62 12.43 -16.62
N THR A 72 10.90 12.09 -16.58
CA THR A 72 11.55 11.18 -17.51
C THR A 72 12.55 10.29 -16.78
N SER A 73 12.81 9.09 -17.30
CA SER A 73 13.76 8.14 -16.68
C SER A 73 15.18 8.71 -16.50
N ASP A 74 15.56 9.71 -17.30
CA ASP A 74 16.87 10.35 -17.30
C ASP A 74 16.97 11.63 -16.46
N ALA A 75 15.85 12.14 -15.92
CA ALA A 75 15.85 13.32 -15.04
C ALA A 75 16.68 13.10 -13.76
N VAL A 76 16.65 11.87 -13.22
CA VAL A 76 17.44 11.46 -12.05
C VAL A 76 18.16 10.14 -12.31
N PRO A 77 19.31 10.16 -13.02
CA PRO A 77 20.01 8.93 -13.39
C PRO A 77 20.44 8.12 -12.17
N GLU A 78 20.18 6.80 -12.16
CA GLU A 78 20.54 5.90 -11.06
C GLU A 78 22.02 6.02 -10.63
N PRO A 79 23.03 6.13 -11.53
CA PRO A 79 24.41 6.36 -11.12
C PRO A 79 24.64 7.64 -10.31
N VAL A 80 23.87 8.70 -10.59
CA VAL A 80 23.91 9.94 -9.83
C VAL A 80 23.31 9.72 -8.44
N ILE A 81 22.15 9.05 -8.35
CA ILE A 81 21.53 8.70 -7.07
C ILE A 81 22.50 7.90 -6.20
N LEU A 82 23.11 6.85 -6.73
CA LEU A 82 24.09 6.02 -6.02
C LEU A 82 25.28 6.85 -5.49
N SER A 83 25.72 7.86 -6.23
CA SER A 83 26.81 8.74 -5.81
C SER A 83 26.47 9.61 -4.59
N LEU A 84 25.19 9.78 -4.28
CA LEU A 84 24.69 10.61 -3.17
C LEU A 84 24.46 9.80 -1.87
N MET A 85 24.44 8.47 -1.93
CA MET A 85 24.00 7.60 -0.82
C MET A 85 25.14 7.16 0.11
N LYS A 86 24.85 6.91 1.39
CA LYS A 86 25.83 6.34 2.34
C LYS A 86 26.30 4.96 1.89
N GLU A 87 25.35 4.12 1.52
CA GLU A 87 25.50 2.70 1.18
C GLU A 87 24.74 2.40 -0.12
N GLU A 88 24.90 1.19 -0.64
CA GLU A 88 24.07 0.73 -1.78
C GLU A 88 22.59 0.70 -1.39
N PRO A 89 21.67 1.15 -2.26
CA PRO A 89 20.25 1.11 -1.98
C PRO A 89 19.76 -0.32 -1.73
N VAL A 90 18.87 -0.46 -0.76
CA VAL A 90 18.17 -1.73 -0.52
C VAL A 90 16.95 -1.76 -1.41
N LEU A 91 16.92 -2.70 -2.34
CA LEU A 91 15.76 -2.93 -3.20
C LEU A 91 14.72 -3.78 -2.48
N ARG A 92 13.46 -3.37 -2.60
CA ARG A 92 12.32 -4.07 -2.02
C ARG A 92 11.19 -4.14 -3.03
N LEU A 93 10.37 -5.18 -2.93
CA LEU A 93 9.11 -5.21 -3.65
C LEU A 93 8.22 -4.10 -3.11
N GLY A 94 7.77 -3.23 -3.98
CA GLY A 94 6.87 -2.13 -3.64
C GLY A 94 5.58 -2.18 -4.44
N GLY A 95 4.71 -1.22 -4.15
CA GLY A 95 3.33 -1.21 -4.62
C GLY A 95 2.46 -2.14 -3.78
N ASN A 96 1.33 -1.61 -3.31
CA ASN A 96 0.41 -2.28 -2.40
C ASN A 96 -0.02 -3.66 -2.95
N ALA A 97 -0.35 -3.73 -4.24
CA ALA A 97 -0.75 -4.99 -4.87
C ALA A 97 0.41 -5.99 -4.98
N GLY A 98 1.65 -5.51 -5.15
CA GLY A 98 2.86 -6.32 -5.17
C GLY A 98 3.15 -6.92 -3.80
N ILE A 99 3.16 -6.08 -2.76
CA ILE A 99 3.35 -6.49 -1.37
C ILE A 99 2.26 -7.49 -0.96
N ALA A 100 0.99 -7.16 -1.20
CA ALA A 100 -0.12 -8.05 -0.89
C ALA A 100 0.00 -9.40 -1.61
N ALA A 101 0.43 -9.41 -2.88
CA ALA A 101 0.62 -10.65 -3.62
C ALA A 101 1.69 -11.56 -3.00
N ASP A 102 2.82 -10.96 -2.57
CA ASP A 102 3.91 -11.70 -1.93
C ASP A 102 3.49 -12.25 -0.56
N VAL A 103 2.83 -11.42 0.24
CA VAL A 103 2.28 -11.81 1.55
C VAL A 103 1.28 -12.95 1.40
N LEU A 104 0.28 -12.82 0.53
CA LEU A 104 -0.72 -13.88 0.28
C LEU A 104 -0.06 -15.20 -0.12
N SER A 105 0.98 -15.15 -0.94
CA SER A 105 1.73 -16.34 -1.35
C SER A 105 2.43 -17.02 -0.16
N ASN A 106 2.95 -16.26 0.80
CA ASN A 106 3.66 -16.79 1.96
C ASN A 106 2.73 -17.18 3.13
N LEU A 107 1.51 -16.64 3.17
CA LEU A 107 0.50 -16.96 4.19
C LEU A 107 -0.35 -18.20 3.87
N GLY A 108 -0.19 -18.80 2.68
CA GLY A 108 -0.84 -20.07 2.34
C GLY A 108 -1.89 -20.00 1.23
N ALA A 109 -1.96 -18.92 0.46
CA ALA A 109 -2.74 -18.92 -0.79
C ALA A 109 -2.25 -20.06 -1.72
N SER A 110 -3.17 -20.64 -2.48
CA SER A 110 -2.86 -21.75 -3.39
C SER A 110 -2.36 -21.27 -4.76
N LEU A 111 -2.73 -20.05 -5.14
CA LEU A 111 -2.31 -19.39 -6.37
C LEU A 111 -2.51 -17.88 -6.21
N VAL A 112 -1.50 -17.09 -6.53
CA VAL A 112 -1.60 -15.63 -6.53
C VAL A 112 -1.19 -15.09 -7.89
N ILE A 113 -2.00 -14.20 -8.46
CA ILE A 113 -1.79 -13.65 -9.79
C ILE A 113 -1.81 -12.13 -9.70
N PRO A 114 -0.64 -11.47 -9.62
CA PRO A 114 -0.56 -10.02 -9.66
C PRO A 114 -0.60 -9.46 -11.09
N ASN A 115 -1.19 -8.29 -11.25
CA ASN A 115 -0.95 -7.44 -12.42
C ASN A 115 0.45 -6.84 -12.31
N VAL A 116 1.37 -7.33 -13.13
CA VAL A 116 2.71 -6.73 -13.25
C VAL A 116 2.82 -6.08 -14.61
N ALA A 117 2.74 -4.76 -14.64
CA ALA A 117 2.63 -3.96 -15.86
C ALA A 117 3.73 -4.24 -16.90
N CYS A 118 4.96 -4.50 -16.43
CA CYS A 118 6.00 -5.13 -17.22
C CYS A 118 7.13 -5.64 -16.32
N PRO A 119 7.22 -6.96 -16.06
CA PRO A 119 8.23 -7.48 -15.16
C PRO A 119 9.65 -7.29 -15.74
N SER A 120 10.50 -6.64 -14.96
CA SER A 120 11.96 -6.61 -15.16
C SER A 120 12.64 -7.76 -14.40
N SER A 121 13.93 -8.00 -14.67
CA SER A 121 14.68 -9.02 -13.91
C SER A 121 14.78 -8.67 -12.42
N ARG A 122 15.09 -7.42 -12.07
CA ARG A 122 15.18 -6.98 -10.67
C ARG A 122 13.84 -7.10 -9.96
N GLN A 123 12.74 -6.72 -10.63
CA GLN A 123 11.40 -6.86 -10.07
C GLN A 123 11.02 -8.33 -9.85
N ALA A 124 11.30 -9.18 -10.83
CA ALA A 124 11.02 -10.61 -10.75
C ALA A 124 11.81 -11.33 -9.63
N ASP A 125 13.02 -10.85 -9.32
CA ASP A 125 13.86 -11.39 -8.25
C ASP A 125 13.38 -11.00 -6.83
N LEU A 126 12.55 -9.96 -6.71
CA LEU A 126 12.03 -9.49 -5.41
C LEU A 126 10.78 -10.24 -4.94
N PHE A 127 10.11 -10.96 -5.83
CA PHE A 127 9.04 -11.87 -5.44
C PHE A 127 9.64 -13.08 -4.71
N SER A 128 9.23 -13.26 -3.45
CA SER A 128 9.64 -14.39 -2.61
C SER A 128 8.64 -15.55 -2.69
N GLY A 129 7.39 -15.26 -3.01
CA GLY A 129 6.29 -16.21 -3.01
C GLY A 129 6.32 -17.29 -4.10
N ASP A 130 6.33 -18.56 -3.68
CA ASP A 130 6.40 -19.72 -4.57
C ASP A 130 5.13 -19.99 -5.40
N VAL A 131 3.97 -19.51 -4.97
CA VAL A 131 2.68 -19.70 -5.67
C VAL A 131 2.32 -18.53 -6.58
N ILE A 132 3.17 -17.51 -6.68
CA ILE A 132 2.96 -16.37 -7.56
C ILE A 132 3.14 -16.78 -9.01
N ARG A 133 2.16 -16.47 -9.85
CA ARG A 133 2.21 -16.71 -11.30
C ARG A 133 1.82 -15.45 -12.07
N ILE A 134 2.63 -15.10 -13.05
CA ILE A 134 2.38 -13.97 -13.95
C ILE A 134 1.84 -14.53 -15.28
N PRO A 135 0.65 -14.09 -15.75
CA PRO A 135 0.13 -14.44 -17.05
C PRO A 135 1.00 -13.84 -18.15
N ALA A 136 1.28 -14.61 -19.20
CA ALA A 136 2.02 -14.13 -20.36
C ALA A 136 1.61 -14.86 -21.63
N TYR A 137 1.78 -14.20 -22.77
CA TYR A 137 1.63 -14.83 -24.07
C TYR A 137 2.93 -15.52 -24.50
N LYS A 138 2.91 -16.85 -24.61
CA LYS A 138 3.98 -17.63 -25.29
C LYS A 138 3.39 -18.38 -26.48
N ASN A 139 3.92 -18.13 -27.68
CA ASN A 139 3.43 -18.71 -28.94
C ASN A 139 1.91 -18.53 -29.13
N SER A 140 1.40 -17.32 -28.87
CA SER A 140 -0.03 -16.97 -28.91
C SER A 140 -0.94 -17.76 -27.95
N LYS A 141 -0.35 -18.47 -26.98
CA LYS A 141 -1.09 -19.12 -25.90
C LYS A 141 -0.87 -18.35 -24.61
N LEU A 142 -1.97 -18.10 -23.93
CA LEU A 142 -1.97 -17.51 -22.61
C LEU A 142 -1.59 -18.58 -21.58
N ILE A 143 -0.49 -18.37 -20.87
CA ILE A 143 0.02 -19.32 -19.88
C ILE A 143 0.45 -18.59 -18.60
N LEU A 144 0.47 -19.32 -17.49
CA LEU A 144 0.99 -18.86 -16.21
C LEU A 144 2.47 -19.22 -16.08
N LEU A 145 3.29 -18.23 -15.75
CA LEU A 145 4.74 -18.37 -15.59
C LEU A 145 5.17 -17.96 -14.19
N LYS A 146 6.30 -18.48 -13.71
CA LYS A 146 6.95 -17.91 -12.53
C LYS A 146 7.46 -16.50 -12.87
N PRO A 147 7.59 -15.58 -11.89
CA PRO A 147 8.03 -14.21 -12.14
C PRO A 147 9.29 -14.12 -13.01
N LYS A 148 10.33 -14.90 -12.69
CA LYS A 148 11.60 -14.91 -13.44
C LYS A 148 11.48 -15.36 -14.90
N ASP A 149 10.47 -16.17 -15.22
CA ASP A 149 10.22 -16.68 -16.57
C ASP A 149 9.31 -15.77 -17.40
N ALA A 150 8.70 -14.76 -16.76
CA ALA A 150 7.76 -13.81 -17.33
C ALA A 150 8.40 -12.46 -17.70
N VAL A 151 9.70 -12.27 -17.40
CA VAL A 151 10.44 -11.03 -17.65
C VAL A 151 10.26 -10.57 -19.10
N GLY A 152 9.75 -9.35 -19.26
CA GLY A 152 9.39 -8.76 -20.56
C GLY A 152 9.98 -7.37 -20.80
N CYS A 153 10.48 -6.69 -19.77
CA CYS A 153 11.07 -5.37 -19.87
C CYS A 153 12.52 -5.31 -19.36
N LYS A 154 13.26 -4.33 -19.88
CA LYS A 154 14.60 -3.97 -19.39
C LYS A 154 14.57 -2.92 -18.29
N GLU A 155 13.61 -2.01 -18.37
CA GLU A 155 13.46 -0.90 -17.43
C GLU A 155 12.67 -1.38 -16.21
N ASP A 156 13.10 -0.89 -15.04
CA ASP A 156 12.43 -1.13 -13.77
C ASP A 156 11.38 -0.04 -13.51
N ALA A 157 10.26 -0.42 -12.89
CA ALA A 157 9.35 0.54 -12.27
C ALA A 157 9.94 0.95 -10.90
N LEU A 158 10.84 1.95 -10.89
CA LEU A 158 11.61 2.34 -9.70
C LEU A 158 11.01 3.54 -8.98
N HIS A 159 10.85 3.36 -7.67
CA HIS A 159 10.45 4.38 -6.72
C HIS A 159 11.65 4.60 -5.79
N HIS A 160 12.35 5.72 -5.95
CA HIS A 160 13.54 6.00 -5.11
C HIS A 160 13.11 6.64 -3.79
N VAL A 161 13.26 5.89 -2.69
CA VAL A 161 12.84 6.29 -1.35
C VAL A 161 14.03 6.86 -0.59
N PHE A 162 14.15 8.17 -0.50
CA PHE A 162 15.26 8.87 0.16
C PHE A 162 14.99 9.04 1.65
N ASP A 163 15.58 8.14 2.43
CA ASP A 163 15.45 8.07 3.89
C ASP A 163 16.42 9.04 4.56
N PHE A 164 15.89 9.97 5.37
CA PHE A 164 16.68 10.86 6.22
C PHE A 164 16.33 10.68 7.70
N LYS A 165 17.36 10.64 8.55
CA LYS A 165 17.22 10.44 9.99
C LYS A 165 17.37 11.77 10.71
N LYS A 166 16.73 11.88 11.89
CA LYS A 166 16.88 13.01 12.79
C LYS A 166 18.36 13.31 13.01
N GLY A 167 18.76 14.55 12.75
CA GLY A 167 20.14 15.00 12.90
C GLY A 167 21.03 14.80 11.68
N ASP A 168 20.56 14.18 10.58
CA ASP A 168 21.25 14.27 9.28
C ASP A 168 21.38 15.74 8.87
N LYS A 169 22.55 16.10 8.32
CA LYS A 169 22.91 17.48 7.97
C LYS A 169 23.48 17.58 6.56
N VAL A 170 23.05 18.59 5.81
CA VAL A 170 23.60 18.95 4.49
C VAL A 170 24.01 20.41 4.53
N THR A 171 25.18 20.73 3.98
CA THR A 171 25.60 22.12 3.80
C THR A 171 25.21 22.59 2.41
N LEU A 172 24.44 23.67 2.35
CA LEU A 172 24.08 24.37 1.13
C LEU A 172 24.69 25.77 1.20
N ARG A 173 25.79 25.99 0.47
CA ARG A 173 26.58 27.23 0.53
C ARG A 173 27.03 27.52 1.97
N ALA A 174 26.57 28.61 2.59
CA ALA A 174 26.91 28.97 3.97
C ALA A 174 25.88 28.49 5.02
N ARG A 175 24.83 27.78 4.59
CA ARG A 175 23.72 27.33 5.45
C ARG A 175 23.83 25.82 5.69
N THR A 176 23.63 25.40 6.93
CA THR A 176 23.43 23.98 7.26
C THR A 176 21.95 23.68 7.43
N ILE A 177 21.46 22.72 6.67
CA ILE A 177 20.11 22.18 6.77
C ILE A 177 20.17 20.90 7.60
N SER A 178 19.24 20.72 8.54
CA SER A 178 19.21 19.56 9.45
C SER A 178 17.80 18.97 9.54
N ALA A 179 17.72 17.65 9.61
CA ALA A 179 16.46 16.94 9.84
C ALA A 179 16.02 17.00 11.32
N PRO A 180 14.81 17.51 11.66
CA PRO A 180 14.32 17.53 13.03
C PRO A 180 13.73 16.18 13.49
N LYS A 181 13.29 15.34 12.54
CA LYS A 181 12.73 14.00 12.77
C LYS A 181 13.09 13.07 11.61
N ASN A 182 12.92 11.76 11.82
CA ASN A 182 13.06 10.76 10.77
C ASN A 182 11.91 10.95 9.77
N ASN A 183 12.21 10.97 8.47
CA ASN A 183 11.22 10.95 7.41
C ASN A 183 11.85 10.53 6.08
N ARG A 184 11.05 10.53 5.01
CA ARG A 184 11.49 10.14 3.66
C ARG A 184 10.82 11.02 2.60
N ILE A 185 11.48 11.19 1.46
CA ILE A 185 10.78 11.57 0.22
C ILE A 185 10.88 10.44 -0.81
N ILE A 186 9.91 10.36 -1.70
CA ILE A 186 9.86 9.35 -2.77
C ILE A 186 9.96 10.08 -4.11
N ALA A 187 10.87 9.64 -4.97
CA ALA A 187 10.95 10.10 -6.36
C ALA A 187 10.50 8.96 -7.29
N THR A 188 9.39 9.17 -7.98
CA THR A 188 8.64 8.12 -8.66
C THR A 188 8.71 8.31 -10.18
N TYR A 189 9.36 7.38 -10.88
CA TYR A 189 9.23 7.23 -12.34
C TYR A 189 8.57 5.91 -12.67
N ASP A 190 7.26 5.93 -12.88
CA ASP A 190 6.47 4.73 -13.10
C ASP A 190 5.23 5.00 -13.98
N PRO A 191 5.44 5.34 -15.26
CA PRO A 191 4.35 5.80 -16.14
C PRO A 191 3.21 4.76 -16.27
N LYS A 192 3.53 3.47 -16.13
CA LYS A 192 2.54 2.40 -16.23
C LYS A 192 1.66 2.31 -14.98
N ASN A 193 2.23 2.26 -13.77
CA ASN A 193 1.39 2.21 -12.57
C ASN A 193 0.65 3.53 -12.33
N ILE A 194 1.24 4.68 -12.68
CA ILE A 194 0.59 6.01 -12.59
C ILE A 194 -0.66 6.10 -13.49
N SER A 195 -0.68 5.37 -14.61
CA SER A 195 -1.85 5.28 -15.50
C SER A 195 -2.74 4.06 -15.24
N LEU A 196 -2.53 3.35 -14.12
CA LEU A 196 -3.22 2.10 -13.77
C LEU A 196 -3.20 1.06 -14.91
N TYR A 197 -2.09 0.98 -15.64
CA TYR A 197 -1.97 0.06 -16.76
C TYR A 197 -2.16 -1.39 -16.32
N MET A 198 -3.14 -2.05 -16.94
CA MET A 198 -3.40 -3.47 -16.79
C MET A 198 -2.78 -4.22 -17.97
N ASP A 199 -1.89 -5.16 -17.68
CA ASP A 199 -1.26 -5.97 -18.72
C ASP A 199 -2.28 -6.79 -19.51
N ASP A 200 -2.11 -6.89 -20.83
CA ASP A 200 -3.04 -7.59 -21.71
C ASP A 200 -3.20 -9.07 -21.34
N ALA A 201 -2.11 -9.75 -21.00
CA ALA A 201 -2.16 -11.16 -20.61
C ALA A 201 -2.86 -11.32 -19.25
N PHE A 202 -2.61 -10.40 -18.30
CA PHE A 202 -3.34 -10.37 -17.03
C PHE A 202 -4.84 -10.13 -17.24
N ARG A 203 -5.20 -9.12 -18.04
CA ARG A 203 -6.59 -8.78 -18.37
C ARG A 203 -7.32 -9.98 -18.96
N ASP A 204 -6.73 -10.60 -19.97
CA ASP A 204 -7.38 -11.69 -20.69
C ASP A 204 -7.43 -12.97 -19.85
N TYR A 205 -6.40 -13.23 -19.03
CA TYR A 205 -6.36 -14.39 -18.13
C TYR A 205 -7.41 -14.27 -17.04
N SER A 206 -7.43 -13.12 -16.37
CA SER A 206 -8.34 -12.84 -15.25
C SER A 206 -9.78 -13.01 -15.70
N LEU A 207 -10.19 -12.45 -16.84
CA LEU A 207 -11.54 -12.64 -17.39
C LEU A 207 -11.85 -14.11 -17.73
N SER A 208 -10.91 -14.80 -18.37
CA SER A 208 -11.14 -16.18 -18.84
C SER A 208 -11.27 -17.18 -17.70
N HIS A 209 -10.66 -16.90 -16.54
CA HIS A 209 -10.61 -17.80 -15.39
C HIS A 209 -11.29 -17.23 -14.15
N ILE A 210 -12.03 -16.12 -14.24
CA ILE A 210 -12.56 -15.42 -13.05
C ILE A 210 -13.49 -16.29 -12.20
N LYS A 211 -14.17 -17.27 -12.81
CA LYS A 211 -15.02 -18.25 -12.12
C LYS A 211 -14.26 -19.23 -11.21
N GLU A 212 -12.94 -19.31 -11.36
CA GLU A 212 -12.05 -20.14 -10.53
C GLU A 212 -11.30 -19.30 -9.48
N ILE A 213 -11.56 -18.00 -9.41
CA ILE A 213 -10.90 -17.07 -8.50
C ILE A 213 -11.81 -16.85 -7.29
N ASP A 214 -11.23 -16.98 -6.09
CA ASP A 214 -11.95 -16.83 -4.83
C ASP A 214 -12.07 -15.34 -4.44
N GLY A 215 -11.01 -14.56 -4.69
CA GLY A 215 -10.99 -13.14 -4.38
C GLY A 215 -10.03 -12.31 -5.22
N ALA A 216 -10.22 -10.99 -5.18
CA ALA A 216 -9.33 -10.00 -5.75
C ALA A 216 -9.03 -8.91 -4.73
N LEU A 217 -7.74 -8.63 -4.50
CA LEU A 217 -7.28 -7.50 -3.70
C LEU A 217 -6.77 -6.42 -4.65
N ILE A 218 -7.43 -5.26 -4.62
CA ILE A 218 -7.16 -4.16 -5.54
C ILE A 218 -6.66 -2.92 -4.78
N SER A 219 -5.68 -2.20 -5.34
CA SER A 219 -5.04 -1.01 -4.79
C SER A 219 -4.20 -0.28 -5.86
N GLY A 220 -3.51 0.80 -5.48
CA GLY A 220 -2.63 1.60 -6.34
C GLY A 220 -3.27 2.82 -7.00
N PHE A 221 -4.54 3.10 -6.68
CA PHE A 221 -5.35 4.14 -7.33
C PHE A 221 -4.91 5.54 -6.90
N HIS A 222 -4.19 5.65 -5.77
CA HIS A 222 -3.61 6.89 -5.26
C HIS A 222 -2.57 7.51 -6.21
N LEU A 223 -2.05 6.74 -7.17
CA LEU A 223 -1.11 7.22 -8.20
C LEU A 223 -1.80 8.01 -9.33
N LEU A 224 -3.14 8.01 -9.40
CA LEU A 224 -3.90 8.69 -10.45
C LEU A 224 -3.67 10.21 -10.43
N ARG A 225 -3.75 10.83 -11.62
CA ARG A 225 -3.48 12.26 -11.82
C ARG A 225 -4.63 12.99 -12.51
N ASN A 226 -4.76 14.28 -12.21
CA ASN A 226 -5.69 15.16 -12.91
C ASN A 226 -5.48 15.15 -14.44
N THR A 227 -4.22 15.22 -14.87
CA THR A 227 -3.85 15.25 -16.30
C THR A 227 -2.56 14.48 -16.56
N TYR A 228 -2.49 13.82 -17.71
CA TYR A 228 -1.35 13.06 -18.20
C TYR A 228 -0.70 13.78 -19.41
N PRO A 229 0.55 13.43 -19.79
CA PRO A 229 1.25 14.08 -20.91
C PRO A 229 0.54 13.99 -22.26
N ASP A 230 -0.30 12.97 -22.46
CA ASP A 230 -1.12 12.78 -23.67
C ASP A 230 -2.46 13.55 -23.63
N GLY A 231 -2.72 14.30 -22.57
CA GLY A 231 -3.95 15.06 -22.35
C GLY A 231 -5.09 14.24 -21.74
N SER A 232 -4.88 12.94 -21.46
CA SER A 232 -5.86 12.13 -20.73
C SER A 232 -5.93 12.52 -19.25
N THR A 233 -6.94 12.05 -18.54
CA THR A 233 -7.21 12.34 -17.12
C THR A 233 -7.35 11.06 -16.31
N TYR A 234 -7.41 11.17 -14.97
CA TYR A 234 -7.68 10.02 -14.11
C TYR A 234 -8.96 9.28 -14.48
N ILE A 235 -9.95 9.96 -15.05
CA ILE A 235 -11.20 9.34 -15.51
C ILE A 235 -10.90 8.38 -16.67
N ASP A 236 -10.10 8.82 -17.65
CA ASP A 236 -9.75 8.02 -18.82
C ASP A 236 -8.94 6.76 -18.44
N CYS A 237 -8.08 6.86 -17.42
CA CYS A 237 -7.34 5.72 -16.86
C CYS A 237 -8.23 4.79 -16.02
N LEU A 238 -9.14 5.35 -15.21
CA LEU A 238 -9.94 4.59 -14.26
C LEU A 238 -11.08 3.81 -14.92
N GLN A 239 -11.78 4.42 -15.88
CA GLN A 239 -12.98 3.82 -16.48
C GLN A 239 -12.76 2.42 -17.08
N PRO A 240 -11.68 2.16 -17.85
CA PRO A 240 -11.41 0.81 -18.36
C PRO A 240 -11.21 -0.24 -17.25
N ILE A 241 -10.61 0.15 -16.13
CA ILE A 241 -10.36 -0.72 -14.98
C ILE A 241 -11.67 -1.06 -14.26
N LEU A 242 -12.52 -0.06 -14.03
CA LEU A 242 -13.84 -0.26 -13.43
C LEU A 242 -14.73 -1.17 -14.28
N GLU A 243 -14.74 -0.96 -15.61
CA GLU A 243 -15.47 -1.84 -16.53
C GLU A 243 -14.95 -3.28 -16.47
N HIS A 244 -13.63 -3.46 -16.33
CA HIS A 244 -13.04 -4.78 -16.16
C HIS A 244 -13.49 -5.47 -14.87
N PHE A 245 -13.53 -4.75 -13.75
CA PHE A 245 -14.01 -5.29 -12.47
C PHE A 245 -15.51 -5.58 -12.48
N ARG A 246 -16.33 -4.75 -13.15
CA ARG A 246 -17.76 -5.07 -13.39
C ARG A 246 -17.93 -6.37 -14.15
N ARG A 247 -17.09 -6.61 -15.17
CA ARG A 247 -17.09 -7.87 -15.92
C ARG A 247 -16.66 -9.05 -15.05
N TRP A 248 -15.71 -8.86 -14.13
CA TRP A 248 -15.37 -9.89 -13.13
C TRP A 248 -16.57 -10.26 -12.27
N LYS A 249 -17.22 -9.27 -11.64
CA LYS A 249 -18.42 -9.47 -10.81
C LYS A 249 -19.57 -10.10 -11.59
N SER A 250 -19.81 -9.66 -12.83
CA SER A 250 -20.87 -10.24 -13.66
C SER A 250 -20.60 -11.70 -14.02
N ALA A 251 -19.35 -12.07 -14.27
CA ALA A 251 -18.98 -13.44 -14.65
C ALA A 251 -18.81 -14.38 -13.43
N ASN A 252 -18.44 -13.83 -12.27
CA ASN A 252 -18.36 -14.50 -10.99
C ASN A 252 -18.99 -13.61 -9.89
N PRO A 253 -20.32 -13.73 -9.66
CA PRO A 253 -21.02 -12.98 -8.60
C PRO A 253 -20.50 -13.29 -7.20
N ASP A 254 -19.86 -14.44 -7.05
CA ASP A 254 -19.27 -14.92 -5.82
C ASP A 254 -17.86 -14.38 -5.57
N LEU A 255 -17.21 -13.72 -6.55
CA LEU A 255 -15.88 -13.16 -6.35
C LEU A 255 -15.92 -12.09 -5.25
N ARG A 256 -15.10 -12.22 -4.21
CA ARG A 256 -14.90 -11.11 -3.26
C ARG A 256 -13.85 -10.14 -3.77
N ILE A 257 -14.15 -8.86 -3.78
CA ILE A 257 -13.22 -7.80 -4.15
C ILE A 257 -13.03 -6.87 -2.96
N HIS A 258 -11.79 -6.78 -2.49
CA HIS A 258 -11.37 -5.84 -1.46
C HIS A 258 -10.52 -4.73 -2.08
N PHE A 259 -10.88 -3.48 -1.81
CA PHE A 259 -10.11 -2.30 -2.23
C PHE A 259 -9.37 -1.69 -1.04
N GLU A 260 -8.05 -1.78 -1.05
CA GLU A 260 -7.19 -1.09 -0.09
C GLU A 260 -6.85 0.30 -0.64
N LEU A 261 -7.23 1.33 0.12
CA LEU A 261 -6.93 2.71 -0.20
C LEU A 261 -5.42 2.97 -0.05
N GLY A 262 -4.96 4.10 -0.58
CA GLY A 262 -3.62 4.60 -0.28
C GLY A 262 -3.66 6.12 -0.17
N ASP A 263 -2.50 6.72 0.07
CA ASP A 263 -2.38 8.16 0.29
C ASP A 263 -2.50 8.95 -1.03
N PHE A 264 -3.71 9.42 -1.33
CA PHE A 264 -3.99 10.25 -2.51
C PHE A 264 -3.50 11.69 -2.30
N LEU A 265 -2.82 12.23 -3.30
CA LEU A 265 -2.42 13.65 -3.31
C LEU A 265 -3.59 14.62 -3.50
N ASP A 266 -4.69 14.18 -4.12
CA ASP A 266 -5.85 15.01 -4.46
C ASP A 266 -7.14 14.35 -3.91
N SER A 267 -7.75 15.00 -2.92
CA SER A 267 -8.98 14.50 -2.28
C SER A 267 -10.18 14.43 -3.24
N GLY A 268 -10.21 15.25 -4.30
CA GLY A 268 -11.23 15.16 -5.33
C GLY A 268 -11.11 13.89 -6.17
N ILE A 269 -9.87 13.42 -6.41
CA ILE A 269 -9.63 12.12 -7.03
C ILE A 269 -10.03 10.99 -6.07
N THR A 270 -9.71 11.10 -4.78
CA THR A 270 -10.12 10.13 -3.75
C THR A 270 -11.62 9.92 -3.74
N ASP A 271 -12.39 11.01 -3.61
CA ASP A 271 -13.86 10.96 -3.55
C ASP A 271 -14.45 10.36 -4.83
N PHE A 272 -13.88 10.71 -5.99
CA PHE A 272 -14.29 10.15 -7.27
C PHE A 272 -14.01 8.65 -7.36
N VAL A 273 -12.82 8.20 -6.96
CA VAL A 273 -12.44 6.79 -7.00
C VAL A 273 -13.34 5.98 -6.07
N ILE A 274 -13.50 6.41 -4.81
CA ILE A 274 -14.35 5.71 -3.83
C ILE A 274 -15.78 5.61 -4.35
N SER A 275 -16.37 6.71 -4.80
CA SER A 275 -17.75 6.71 -5.33
C SER A 275 -17.92 5.88 -6.62
N SER A 276 -16.87 5.77 -7.43
CA SER A 276 -16.92 5.00 -8.69
C SER A 276 -16.65 3.51 -8.53
N ILE A 277 -16.06 3.09 -7.41
CA ILE A 277 -15.66 1.71 -7.16
C ILE A 277 -16.56 1.01 -6.14
N SER A 278 -17.25 1.78 -5.29
CA SER A 278 -18.05 1.23 -4.19
C SER A 278 -19.25 0.39 -4.66
N ASP A 279 -19.74 0.60 -5.89
CA ASP A 279 -20.78 -0.23 -6.53
C ASP A 279 -20.25 -1.58 -7.04
N ILE A 280 -18.93 -1.79 -7.03
CA ILE A 280 -18.27 -2.96 -7.60
C ILE A 280 -17.64 -3.83 -6.51
N VAL A 281 -17.12 -3.23 -5.44
CA VAL A 281 -16.34 -3.94 -4.41
C VAL A 281 -17.21 -4.35 -3.23
N ASP A 282 -16.82 -5.43 -2.55
CA ASP A 282 -17.52 -5.86 -1.34
C ASP A 282 -16.93 -5.19 -0.10
N SER A 283 -15.65 -4.86 -0.14
CA SER A 283 -14.93 -4.32 1.00
C SER A 283 -13.98 -3.19 0.63
N ILE A 284 -13.89 -2.19 1.50
CA ILE A 284 -12.88 -1.13 1.43
C ILE A 284 -12.06 -1.13 2.72
N GLY A 285 -10.74 -1.05 2.59
CA GLY A 285 -9.76 -0.90 3.67
C GLY A 285 -9.02 0.44 3.57
N MET A 286 -8.72 1.06 4.71
CA MET A 286 -7.92 2.29 4.79
C MET A 286 -7.39 2.51 6.21
N ASN A 287 -6.38 3.37 6.36
CA ASN A 287 -5.87 3.77 7.67
C ASN A 287 -6.70 4.90 8.34
N GLU A 288 -6.36 5.27 9.57
CA GLU A 288 -7.07 6.32 10.31
C GLU A 288 -6.95 7.71 9.68
N GLU A 289 -5.81 8.06 9.10
CA GLU A 289 -5.58 9.38 8.48
C GLU A 289 -6.41 9.49 7.19
N GLU A 290 -6.44 8.44 6.39
CA GLU A 290 -7.23 8.32 5.17
C GLU A 290 -8.74 8.38 5.46
N PHE A 291 -9.19 7.80 6.56
CA PHE A 291 -10.61 7.77 6.93
C PHE A 291 -11.10 9.03 7.65
N LEU A 292 -10.30 9.55 8.58
CA LEU A 292 -10.68 10.65 9.47
C LEU A 292 -10.27 12.02 8.92
N GLY A 293 -9.28 12.07 8.03
CA GLY A 293 -8.67 13.31 7.56
C GLY A 293 -8.03 14.07 8.73
N ASP A 294 -8.38 15.35 8.86
CA ASP A 294 -7.86 16.23 9.92
C ASP A 294 -8.54 16.05 11.30
N ASP A 295 -9.45 15.07 11.47
CA ASP A 295 -10.08 14.85 12.77
C ASP A 295 -9.06 14.29 13.78
N ALA A 296 -8.91 15.01 14.90
CA ALA A 296 -7.97 14.64 15.95
C ALA A 296 -8.47 13.48 16.84
N ASP A 297 -9.76 13.14 16.81
CA ASP A 297 -10.32 12.04 17.60
C ASP A 297 -10.17 10.70 16.87
N ILE A 298 -9.04 10.04 17.10
CA ILE A 298 -8.75 8.70 16.57
C ILE A 298 -9.27 7.56 17.45
N SER A 299 -10.22 7.81 18.37
CA SER A 299 -10.77 6.76 19.23
C SER A 299 -11.55 5.71 18.45
N ALA A 300 -11.56 4.47 18.95
CA ALA A 300 -12.35 3.40 18.33
C ALA A 300 -13.83 3.77 18.28
N ARG A 301 -14.33 4.51 19.28
CA ARG A 301 -15.70 5.03 19.29
C ARG A 301 -15.99 5.93 18.09
N ASN A 302 -15.17 6.95 17.84
CA ASN A 302 -15.38 7.87 16.71
C ASN A 302 -15.32 7.11 15.38
N ILE A 303 -14.33 6.23 15.24
CA ILE A 303 -14.17 5.39 14.04
C ILE A 303 -15.41 4.52 13.82
N ILE A 304 -15.92 3.82 14.84
CA ILE A 304 -17.14 3.00 14.73
C ILE A 304 -18.35 3.83 14.30
N GLU A 305 -18.63 4.94 14.99
CA GLU A 305 -19.79 5.79 14.71
C GLU A 305 -19.73 6.42 13.31
N ARG A 306 -18.54 6.75 12.82
CA ARG A 306 -18.33 7.22 11.44
C ARG A 306 -18.43 6.09 10.43
N SER A 307 -17.84 4.94 10.69
CA SER A 307 -17.86 3.80 9.77
C SER A 307 -19.26 3.27 9.54
N VAL A 308 -20.08 3.16 10.59
CA VAL A 308 -21.50 2.77 10.47
C VAL A 308 -22.32 3.77 9.67
N ARG A 309 -22.02 5.07 9.74
CA ARG A 309 -22.68 6.08 8.88
C ARG A 309 -22.20 6.04 7.44
N SER A 310 -20.93 5.70 7.23
CA SER A 310 -20.29 5.74 5.92
C SER A 310 -20.62 4.50 5.08
N ILE A 311 -20.69 3.32 5.70
CA ILE A 311 -20.94 2.06 5.00
C ILE A 311 -22.26 2.06 4.23
N ASP A 312 -23.32 2.67 4.79
CA ASP A 312 -24.61 2.87 4.14
C ASP A 312 -24.48 3.69 2.84
N GLY A 313 -23.75 4.81 2.90
CA GLY A 313 -23.57 5.70 1.76
C GLY A 313 -22.65 5.14 0.67
N LEU A 314 -21.71 4.27 1.06
CA LEU A 314 -20.82 3.57 0.14
C LEU A 314 -21.52 2.39 -0.54
N GLY A 315 -22.49 1.74 0.12
CA GLY A 315 -23.18 0.57 -0.41
C GLY A 315 -22.32 -0.70 -0.44
N ILE A 316 -21.24 -0.73 0.34
CA ILE A 316 -20.32 -1.88 0.45
C ILE A 316 -20.72 -2.81 1.61
N SER A 317 -20.28 -4.06 1.56
CA SER A 317 -20.58 -5.05 2.60
C SER A 317 -19.65 -4.95 3.81
N ARG A 318 -18.44 -4.38 3.68
CA ARG A 318 -17.47 -4.27 4.77
C ARG A 318 -16.56 -3.06 4.63
N LEU A 319 -16.42 -2.29 5.72
CA LEU A 319 -15.46 -1.20 5.86
C LEU A 319 -14.47 -1.52 6.98
N CYS A 320 -13.17 -1.56 6.65
CA CYS A 320 -12.11 -1.88 7.59
C CYS A 320 -11.16 -0.71 7.78
N ILE A 321 -11.09 -0.19 8.99
CA ILE A 321 -10.21 0.91 9.37
C ILE A 321 -9.13 0.35 10.28
N HIS A 322 -7.88 0.39 9.83
CA HIS A 322 -6.74 -0.01 10.65
C HIS A 322 -6.03 1.21 11.20
N THR A 323 -5.54 1.09 12.42
CA THR A 323 -4.72 2.11 13.07
C THR A 323 -3.43 1.47 13.55
N ARG A 324 -2.51 2.30 14.05
CA ARG A 324 -1.32 1.76 14.73
C ARG A 324 -1.68 0.80 15.88
N ASP A 325 -2.74 1.09 16.63
CA ASP A 325 -2.97 0.49 17.94
C ASP A 325 -4.12 -0.53 17.97
N PHE A 326 -5.09 -0.40 17.07
CA PHE A 326 -6.25 -1.31 16.95
C PHE A 326 -6.84 -1.28 15.54
N ILE A 327 -7.71 -2.23 15.23
CA ILE A 327 -8.41 -2.34 13.95
C ILE A 327 -9.92 -2.37 14.22
N VAL A 328 -10.69 -1.62 13.43
CA VAL A 328 -12.16 -1.59 13.44
C VAL A 328 -12.67 -2.11 12.12
N SER A 329 -13.57 -3.10 12.16
CA SER A 329 -14.29 -3.58 11.00
C SER A 329 -15.79 -3.43 11.21
N VAL A 330 -16.48 -2.80 10.26
CA VAL A 330 -17.94 -2.67 10.22
C VAL A 330 -18.45 -3.40 8.98
N PHE A 331 -19.41 -4.30 9.13
CA PHE A 331 -19.81 -5.18 8.03
C PHE A 331 -21.25 -5.67 8.15
N ASP A 332 -21.82 -6.03 6.99
CA ASP A 332 -23.13 -6.68 6.90
C ASP A 332 -23.04 -8.07 7.57
N PRO A 333 -24.01 -8.45 8.45
CA PRO A 333 -24.05 -9.79 9.04
C PRO A 333 -24.05 -10.95 8.03
N ALA A 334 -24.47 -10.71 6.78
CA ALA A 334 -24.41 -11.69 5.68
C ALA A 334 -23.01 -11.83 5.08
N TYR A 335 -22.10 -10.87 5.32
CA TYR A 335 -20.73 -10.91 4.82
C TYR A 335 -19.91 -11.99 5.53
N ILE A 336 -19.90 -12.01 6.85
CA ILE A 336 -19.15 -12.96 7.69
C ILE A 336 -19.73 -12.95 9.10
N ASP A 337 -19.51 -14.00 9.90
CA ASP A 337 -19.86 -13.96 11.33
C ASP A 337 -18.78 -13.27 12.17
N ALA A 338 -19.17 -12.70 13.32
CA ALA A 338 -18.28 -11.91 14.16
C ALA A 338 -17.06 -12.69 14.72
N ARG A 339 -17.17 -14.00 14.94
CA ARG A 339 -16.04 -14.80 15.43
C ARG A 339 -15.00 -14.96 14.33
N SER A 340 -15.44 -15.32 13.13
CA SER A 340 -14.56 -15.46 11.97
C SER A 340 -13.91 -14.13 11.58
N GLU A 341 -14.64 -13.01 11.68
CA GLU A 341 -14.05 -11.68 11.47
C GLU A 341 -12.97 -11.36 12.50
N ILE A 342 -13.22 -11.58 13.79
CA ILE A 342 -12.21 -11.36 14.83
C ILE A 342 -10.98 -12.25 14.61
N GLU A 343 -11.16 -13.50 14.17
CA GLU A 343 -10.06 -14.39 13.80
C GLU A 343 -9.25 -13.82 12.63
N ALA A 344 -9.92 -13.37 11.57
CA ALA A 344 -9.28 -12.74 10.41
C ALA A 344 -8.48 -11.49 10.79
N LEU A 345 -9.09 -10.58 11.57
CA LEU A 345 -8.45 -9.35 12.04
C LEU A 345 -7.22 -9.62 12.91
N ASN A 346 -7.30 -10.58 13.85
CA ASN A 346 -6.15 -10.96 14.67
C ASN A 346 -5.01 -11.57 13.83
N PHE A 347 -5.35 -12.39 12.83
CA PHE A 347 -4.35 -12.97 11.93
C PHE A 347 -3.68 -11.92 11.05
N GLY A 348 -4.43 -10.94 10.55
CA GLY A 348 -3.86 -9.78 9.86
C GLY A 348 -2.92 -8.97 10.76
N ALA A 349 -3.35 -8.69 12.00
CA ALA A 349 -2.50 -8.01 12.98
C ALA A 349 -1.21 -8.80 13.29
N SER A 350 -1.28 -10.14 13.33
CA SER A 350 -0.11 -10.98 13.57
C SER A 350 0.82 -11.08 12.37
N ALA A 351 0.30 -11.13 11.14
CA ALA A 351 1.09 -11.03 9.92
C ALA A 351 1.86 -9.69 9.86
N SER A 352 1.19 -8.59 10.19
CA SER A 352 1.83 -7.26 10.28
C SER A 352 2.88 -7.20 11.39
N GLY A 353 2.60 -7.80 12.56
CA GLY A 353 3.56 -7.93 13.66
C GLY A 353 4.80 -8.75 13.30
N ALA A 354 4.62 -9.86 12.57
CA ALA A 354 5.72 -10.69 12.07
C ALA A 354 6.64 -9.91 11.11
N LEU A 355 6.05 -9.15 10.19
CA LEU A 355 6.79 -8.27 9.29
C LEU A 355 7.54 -7.19 10.08
N ALA A 356 6.90 -6.54 11.05
CA ALA A 356 7.55 -5.54 11.89
C ALA A 356 8.74 -6.12 12.66
N MET A 357 8.58 -7.31 13.23
CA MET A 357 9.59 -7.97 14.06
C MET A 357 10.79 -8.50 13.26
N SER A 358 10.56 -9.05 12.07
CA SER A 358 11.58 -9.82 11.34
C SER A 358 11.94 -9.27 9.96
N GLY A 359 11.12 -8.37 9.41
CA GLY A 359 11.21 -7.90 8.02
C GLY A 359 10.70 -8.92 6.98
N HIS A 360 10.14 -10.04 7.42
CA HIS A 360 9.54 -11.08 6.59
C HIS A 360 8.23 -11.58 7.20
N VAL A 361 7.37 -12.21 6.39
CA VAL A 361 6.14 -12.82 6.86
C VAL A 361 5.82 -14.08 6.05
N ASP A 362 5.51 -15.14 6.78
CA ASP A 362 4.94 -16.39 6.32
C ASP A 362 3.96 -16.91 7.40
N ILE A 363 3.28 -18.03 7.14
CA ILE A 363 2.31 -18.57 8.09
C ILE A 363 2.94 -18.92 9.46
N GLY A 364 4.21 -19.35 9.49
CA GLY A 364 4.91 -19.72 10.71
C GLY A 364 5.21 -18.51 11.57
N SER A 365 5.87 -17.52 10.99
CA SER A 365 6.21 -16.25 11.65
C SER A 365 4.97 -15.45 12.08
N ALA A 366 3.87 -15.50 11.30
CA ALA A 366 2.59 -14.91 11.71
C ALA A 366 2.02 -15.56 12.97
N ASN A 367 2.20 -16.88 13.16
CA ASN A 367 1.82 -17.56 14.39
C ASN A 367 2.79 -17.25 15.54
N ASP A 368 4.10 -17.25 15.28
CA ASP A 368 5.12 -16.91 16.28
C ASP A 368 4.93 -15.49 16.83
N ALA A 369 4.48 -14.55 15.99
CA ALA A 369 4.18 -13.18 16.39
C ALA A 369 3.06 -13.09 17.43
N ILE A 370 2.04 -13.96 17.36
CA ILE A 370 0.95 -14.02 18.35
C ILE A 370 1.48 -14.38 19.73
N GLU A 371 2.47 -15.27 19.79
CA GLU A 371 3.07 -15.73 21.05
C GLU A 371 4.13 -14.76 21.58
N SER A 372 4.85 -14.10 20.67
CA SER A 372 6.06 -13.32 20.99
C SER A 372 5.80 -11.84 21.21
N LEU A 373 4.77 -11.27 20.59
CA LEU A 373 4.49 -9.83 20.67
C LEU A 373 3.31 -9.55 21.60
N PRO A 374 3.43 -8.57 22.50
CA PRO A 374 2.30 -8.13 23.30
C PRO A 374 1.28 -7.38 22.43
N GLN A 375 0.04 -7.37 22.86
CA GLN A 375 -0.98 -6.48 22.31
C GLN A 375 -0.65 -5.01 22.63
N SER A 376 -1.08 -4.09 21.78
CA SER A 376 -1.01 -2.66 22.10
C SER A 376 -1.86 -2.36 23.32
N ASP A 377 -1.24 -1.83 24.38
CA ASP A 377 -1.94 -1.37 25.58
C ASP A 377 -3.00 -0.31 25.25
N ALA A 378 -2.76 0.51 24.22
CA ALA A 378 -3.75 1.48 23.75
C ALA A 378 -4.93 0.79 23.08
N GLY A 379 -4.68 -0.17 22.17
CA GLY A 379 -5.75 -0.94 21.54
C GLY A 379 -6.60 -1.74 22.52
N VAL A 380 -5.98 -2.33 23.55
CA VAL A 380 -6.69 -3.06 24.61
C VAL A 380 -7.60 -2.11 25.40
N ARG A 381 -7.15 -0.88 25.69
CA ARG A 381 -7.99 0.13 26.34
C ARG A 381 -9.16 0.53 25.44
N GLU A 382 -8.93 0.75 24.14
CA GLU A 382 -9.98 1.08 23.18
C GLU A 382 -11.04 -0.03 23.10
N CYS A 383 -10.62 -1.30 23.02
CA CYS A 383 -11.55 -2.44 23.07
C CYS A 383 -12.38 -2.44 24.37
N SER A 384 -11.76 -2.15 25.52
CA SER A 384 -12.47 -2.08 26.81
C SER A 384 -13.48 -0.92 26.84
N MET A 385 -13.11 0.25 26.30
CA MET A 385 -14.01 1.40 26.18
C MET A 385 -15.19 1.10 25.26
N VAL A 386 -14.96 0.43 24.13
CA VAL A 386 -16.01 -0.03 23.22
C VAL A 386 -16.95 -1.00 23.92
N GLN A 387 -16.41 -1.97 24.66
CA GLN A 387 -17.19 -2.92 25.45
C GLN A 387 -18.10 -2.21 26.46
N GLU A 388 -17.57 -1.25 27.22
CA GLU A 388 -18.33 -0.50 28.22
C GLU A 388 -19.39 0.42 27.59
N HIS A 389 -19.02 1.13 26.52
CA HIS A 389 -19.87 2.17 25.91
C HIS A 389 -21.00 1.60 25.07
N PHE A 390 -20.70 0.59 24.25
CA PHE A 390 -21.67 -0.02 23.32
C PHE A 390 -22.28 -1.31 23.85
N HIS A 391 -21.91 -1.74 25.06
CA HIS A 391 -22.29 -3.04 25.62
C HIS A 391 -21.89 -4.21 24.70
N GLY A 392 -20.70 -4.10 24.08
CA GLY A 392 -20.15 -5.14 23.22
C GLY A 392 -19.83 -6.42 23.98
N GLU A 393 -19.75 -7.52 23.25
CA GLU A 393 -19.38 -8.84 23.76
C GLU A 393 -17.93 -9.17 23.40
N ARG A 394 -17.21 -9.80 24.32
CA ARG A 394 -15.80 -10.16 24.11
C ARG A 394 -15.66 -11.53 23.45
N ILE A 395 -14.85 -11.61 22.40
CA ILE A 395 -14.42 -12.87 21.78
C ILE A 395 -12.90 -12.86 21.70
N GLY A 396 -12.25 -13.71 22.52
CA GLY A 396 -10.80 -13.76 22.60
C GLY A 396 -10.20 -12.39 22.99
N SER A 397 -9.33 -11.88 22.12
CA SER A 397 -8.71 -10.56 22.22
C SER A 397 -9.60 -9.40 21.77
N GLY A 398 -10.63 -9.68 20.98
CA GLY A 398 -11.49 -8.66 20.38
C GLY A 398 -12.83 -8.47 21.08
N VAL A 399 -13.54 -7.44 20.63
CA VAL A 399 -14.92 -7.14 21.03
C VAL A 399 -15.77 -7.05 19.77
N TYR A 400 -16.99 -7.56 19.84
CA TYR A 400 -17.98 -7.38 18.79
C TYR A 400 -19.28 -6.79 19.35
N LEU A 401 -20.02 -6.08 18.50
CA LEU A 401 -21.33 -5.50 18.82
C LEU A 401 -22.15 -5.37 17.53
N GLN A 402 -23.44 -5.07 17.67
CA GLN A 402 -24.31 -4.73 16.56
C GLN A 402 -24.77 -3.28 16.67
N LEU A 403 -24.62 -2.49 15.59
CA LEU A 403 -25.01 -1.09 15.54
C LEU A 403 -25.66 -0.78 14.19
N ASN A 404 -26.86 -0.21 14.20
CA ASN A 404 -27.67 0.12 13.00
C ASN A 404 -27.83 -1.05 12.00
N GLY A 405 -27.91 -2.29 12.50
CA GLY A 405 -28.05 -3.48 11.65
C GLY A 405 -26.73 -4.11 11.22
N TYR A 406 -25.61 -3.38 11.32
CA TYR A 406 -24.27 -3.88 11.02
C TYR A 406 -23.62 -4.56 12.22
N LEU A 407 -22.78 -5.55 11.95
CA LEU A 407 -21.82 -6.05 12.94
C LEU A 407 -20.59 -5.17 12.94
N VAL A 408 -20.00 -5.01 14.12
CA VAL A 408 -18.76 -4.27 14.33
C VAL A 408 -17.83 -5.12 15.14
N CYS A 409 -16.59 -5.27 14.70
CA CYS A 409 -15.52 -5.96 15.40
C CYS A 409 -14.36 -4.99 15.65
N VAL A 410 -13.78 -5.07 16.85
CA VAL A 410 -12.59 -4.31 17.23
C VAL A 410 -11.57 -5.27 17.82
N VAL A 411 -10.33 -5.22 17.31
CA VAL A 411 -9.21 -6.00 17.86
C VAL A 411 -8.01 -5.10 18.13
N PRO A 412 -7.21 -5.37 19.17
CA PRO A 412 -5.94 -4.67 19.37
C PRO A 412 -4.90 -5.14 18.36
N SER A 413 -4.06 -4.22 17.89
CA SER A 413 -2.86 -4.55 17.09
C SER A 413 -1.78 -5.17 17.98
N LEU A 414 -0.77 -5.81 17.37
CA LEU A 414 0.44 -6.26 18.07
C LEU A 414 1.49 -5.15 18.10
N SER A 415 2.13 -4.96 19.25
CA SER A 415 3.12 -3.91 19.46
C SER A 415 4.54 -4.45 19.31
N CYS A 416 5.32 -3.84 18.42
CA CYS A 416 6.75 -4.08 18.26
C CYS A 416 7.52 -2.81 18.61
N GLU A 417 8.28 -2.82 19.72
CA GLU A 417 9.01 -1.63 20.19
C GLU A 417 10.12 -1.17 19.24
N SER A 418 10.73 -2.12 18.52
CA SER A 418 11.88 -1.87 17.63
C SER A 418 11.66 -2.57 16.29
N PRO A 419 10.75 -2.05 15.45
CA PRO A 419 10.44 -2.68 14.18
C PRO A 419 11.63 -2.61 13.22
N VAL A 420 11.92 -3.73 12.55
CA VAL A 420 12.89 -3.82 11.44
C VAL A 420 12.39 -2.99 10.26
N THR A 421 11.08 -2.97 10.03
CA THR A 421 10.47 -2.13 9.01
C THR A 421 9.04 -1.74 9.37
N THR A 422 8.61 -0.60 8.84
CA THR A 422 7.22 -0.10 8.94
C THR A 422 6.55 0.07 7.59
N VAL A 423 7.26 -0.23 6.49
CA VAL A 423 6.75 -0.14 5.12
C VAL A 423 5.98 -1.41 4.80
N GLY A 424 4.80 -1.30 4.18
CA GLY A 424 3.98 -2.45 3.80
C GLY A 424 3.25 -3.14 4.95
N MET A 425 3.29 -2.58 6.17
CA MET A 425 2.59 -3.15 7.33
C MET A 425 1.06 -3.17 7.16
N GLY A 426 0.49 -2.10 6.60
CA GLY A 426 -0.95 -2.03 6.28
C GLY A 426 -1.33 -3.06 5.22
N ASP A 427 -0.62 -3.07 4.08
CA ASP A 427 -0.83 -4.06 3.00
C ASP A 427 -0.73 -5.51 3.49
N THR A 428 0.23 -5.78 4.39
CA THR A 428 0.42 -7.11 5.00
C THR A 428 -0.73 -7.50 5.90
N MET A 429 -1.21 -6.54 6.73
CA MET A 429 -2.38 -6.74 7.57
C MET A 429 -3.59 -7.05 6.68
N THR A 430 -3.89 -6.19 5.70
CA THR A 430 -5.01 -6.35 4.78
C THR A 430 -4.96 -7.69 4.03
N ALA A 431 -3.79 -8.09 3.51
CA ALA A 431 -3.61 -9.38 2.85
C ALA A 431 -3.92 -10.56 3.79
N GLY A 432 -3.45 -10.50 5.04
CA GLY A 432 -3.71 -11.54 6.04
C GLY A 432 -5.19 -11.63 6.42
N VAL A 433 -5.84 -10.49 6.66
CA VAL A 433 -7.29 -10.43 6.92
C VAL A 433 -8.07 -11.01 5.74
N PHE A 434 -7.80 -10.52 4.54
CA PHE A 434 -8.52 -10.91 3.34
C PHE A 434 -8.40 -12.40 3.05
N LEU A 435 -7.22 -13.00 3.25
CA LEU A 435 -7.04 -14.44 3.08
C LEU A 435 -7.95 -15.24 4.03
N ARG A 436 -8.03 -14.86 5.31
CA ARG A 436 -8.88 -15.54 6.30
C ARG A 436 -10.36 -15.32 6.03
N GLU A 437 -10.77 -14.14 5.58
CA GLU A 437 -12.15 -13.90 5.17
C GLU A 437 -12.58 -14.84 4.04
N LEU A 438 -11.71 -15.07 3.05
CA LEU A 438 -11.99 -15.99 1.95
C LEU A 438 -12.13 -17.45 2.45
N GLU A 439 -11.39 -17.83 3.50
CA GLU A 439 -11.47 -19.16 4.13
C GLU A 439 -12.73 -19.37 4.96
N HIS A 440 -13.27 -18.31 5.57
CA HIS A 440 -14.46 -18.36 6.42
C HIS A 440 -15.75 -18.00 5.69
N ARG A 441 -15.70 -17.84 4.37
CA ARG A 441 -16.86 -17.45 3.58
C ARG A 441 -18.03 -18.43 3.81
N PRO A 442 -19.25 -17.93 4.08
CA PRO A 442 -20.46 -18.77 4.10
C PRO A 442 -20.63 -19.46 2.75
N THR A 443 -20.66 -20.79 2.74
CA THR A 443 -20.87 -21.63 1.54
C THR A 443 -22.31 -21.58 1.04
#